data_AF-A0A9P2VJ22-F1
#
_entry.id   AF-A0A9P2VJ22-F1
#
_cell.length_a   1.000
_cell.length_b   1.000
_cell.length_c   1.000
_cell.angle_alpha   90.00
_cell.angle_beta   90.00
_cell.angle_gamma   90.00
#
_symmetry.space_group_name_H-M   'P 1'
#
loop_
_entity.id
_entity.type
_entity.pdbx_description
1 polymer ?
#
loop_
_entity_poly.entity_id
_entity_poly.type
_entity_poly.pdbx_seq_one_letter_code
_entity_poly.pdbx_strand_id
1 'polypeptide(L)' 'MNSMPHELVWGEVYFPPLLLVITLAYMLTILVGTVATKLGLHKYVAFPALAELSLIVIFTGVIGRFITIF' A
#
# COMPACT_ATOMS: atom_id res chain seq x y z
N MET A 1 -27.51 12.54 -8.47
CA MET A 1 -26.71 12.09 -7.31
C MET A 1 -26.97 10.60 -7.16
N ASN A 2 -26.11 9.77 -7.73
CA ASN A 2 -26.10 8.34 -7.47
C ASN A 2 -24.65 8.02 -7.13
N SER A 3 -24.33 8.09 -5.84
CA SER A 3 -22.99 7.80 -5.33
C SER A 3 -22.73 6.32 -5.61
N MET A 4 -22.01 6.05 -6.69
CA MET A 4 -21.43 4.74 -6.98
C MET A 4 -20.76 4.25 -5.69
N PRO A 5 -20.96 2.99 -5.26
CA PRO A 5 -20.59 2.57 -3.92
C PRO A 5 -19.10 2.85 -3.71
N HIS A 6 -18.79 3.65 -2.68
CA HIS A 6 -17.41 3.98 -2.27
C HIS A 6 -16.77 2.79 -1.54
N GLU A 7 -17.25 1.58 -1.83
CA GLU A 7 -17.06 0.38 -1.05
C GLU A 7 -16.87 -0.75 -2.05
N LEU A 8 -15.80 -1.52 -1.85
CA LEU A 8 -15.57 -2.73 -2.61
C LEU A 8 -16.62 -3.75 -2.15
N VAL A 9 -17.60 -4.06 -3.01
CA VAL A 9 -18.68 -4.99 -2.67
C VAL A 9 -18.29 -6.39 -3.14
N TRP A 10 -18.14 -7.32 -2.19
CA TRP A 10 -18.05 -8.75 -2.49
C TRP A 10 -19.28 -9.46 -1.92
N GLY A 11 -20.30 -9.63 -2.76
CA GLY A 11 -21.60 -10.14 -2.31
C GLY A 11 -22.28 -9.13 -1.40
N GLU A 12 -22.42 -9.46 -0.11
CA GLU A 12 -23.00 -8.58 0.92
C GLU A 12 -21.93 -7.94 1.83
N VAL A 13 -20.65 -8.25 1.61
CA VAL A 13 -19.55 -7.70 2.42
C VAL A 13 -19.02 -6.42 1.77
N TYR A 14 -19.19 -5.32 2.48
CA TYR A 14 -18.67 -4.01 2.11
C TYR A 14 -17.26 -3.84 2.66
N PHE A 15 -16.27 -3.73 1.76
CA PHE A 15 -14.87 -3.52 2.12
C PHE A 15 -14.46 -2.05 1.87
N PRO A 16 -13.92 -1.36 2.88
CA PRO A 16 -13.30 -0.05 2.68
C PRO A 16 -12.20 -0.13 1.61
N PRO A 17 -12.21 0.72 0.56
CA PRO A 17 -11.17 0.73 -0.46
C PRO A 17 -9.77 0.94 0.13
N LEU A 18 -9.68 1.69 1.23
CA LEU A 18 -8.44 1.90 1.99
C LEU A 18 -7.79 0.59 2.45
N LEU A 19 -8.58 -0.39 2.90
CA LEU A 19 -8.04 -1.69 3.34
C LEU A 19 -7.37 -2.42 2.18
N LEU A 20 -7.99 -2.41 1.00
CA LEU A 20 -7.42 -3.00 -0.20
C LEU A 20 -6.13 -2.28 -0.59
N VAL A 21 -6.14 -0.94 -0.59
CA VAL A 21 -4.96 -0.13 -0.94
C VAL A 21 -3.79 -0.39 0.02
N ILE A 22 -4.03 -0.36 1.33
CA ILE A 22 -3.00 -0.62 2.34
C ILE A 22 -2.46 -2.05 2.21
N THR A 23 -3.31 -3.03 1.94
CA THR A 23 -2.88 -4.43 1.74
C THR A 23 -1.93 -4.55 0.55
N LEU A 24 -2.26 -3.92 -0.58
CA LEU A 24 -1.40 -3.89 -1.76
C LEU A 24 -0.10 -3.13 -1.51
N ALA A 25 -0.17 -1.97 -0.84
CA ALA A 25 0.99 -1.18 -0.47
C ALA A 25 1.95 -1.97 0.43
N TYR A 26 1.42 -2.70 1.40
CA TYR A 26 2.21 -3.53 2.30
C TYR A 26 2.91 -4.70 1.57
N MET A 27 2.21 -5.39 0.67
CA MET A 27 2.82 -6.43 -0.18
C MET A 27 3.98 -5.87 -1.02
N LEU A 28 3.79 -4.69 -1.63
CA LEU A 28 4.82 -4.00 -2.38
C LEU A 28 6.01 -3.61 -1.51
N THR A 29 5.77 -3.10 -0.30
CA THR A 29 6.85 -2.78 0.66
C THR A 29 7.68 -4.01 1.01
N ILE A 30 7.05 -5.16 1.29
CA ILE A 30 7.80 -6.40 1.58
C ILE A 30 8.62 -6.82 0.37
N LEU A 31 8.04 -6.77 -0.84
CA LEU A 31 8.74 -7.14 -2.07
C LEU A 31 9.96 -6.25 -2.29
N VAL A 32 9.78 -4.92 -2.20
CA VAL A 32 10.87 -3.95 -2.37
C VAL A 32 11.92 -4.08 -1.27
N GLY A 33 11.50 -4.27 -0.01
CA GLY A 33 12.40 -4.51 1.11
C GLY A 33 13.23 -5.78 0.95
N THR A 34 12.62 -6.86 0.45
CA THR A 34 13.31 -8.12 0.17
C THR A 34 14.33 -7.96 -0.97
N VAL A 35 13.95 -7.27 -2.05
CA VAL A 35 14.84 -6.97 -3.18
C VAL A 35 15.99 -6.07 -2.74
N ALA A 36 15.70 -5.00 -1.98
CA ALA A 36 16.71 -4.10 -1.44
C ALA A 36 17.70 -4.82 -0.52
N THR A 37 17.21 -5.74 0.29
CA THR A 37 18.06 -6.57 1.16
C THR A 37 18.98 -7.47 0.34
N LYS A 38 18.46 -8.15 -0.69
CA LYS A 38 19.24 -8.99 -1.61
C LYS A 38 20.30 -8.20 -2.38
N LEU A 39 20.02 -6.94 -2.73
CA LEU A 39 20.95 -6.05 -3.41
C LEU A 39 21.97 -5.39 -2.47
N GLY A 40 21.91 -5.66 -1.16
CA GLY A 40 22.80 -5.02 -0.18
C GLY A 40 22.45 -3.57 0.13
N LEU A 41 21.33 -3.05 -0.38
CA LEU A 41 20.88 -1.66 -0.16
C LEU A 41 20.52 -1.39 1.31
N HIS A 42 20.20 -2.43 2.08
CA HIS A 42 19.96 -2.34 3.51
C HIS A 42 21.12 -1.69 4.29
N LYS A 43 22.36 -1.79 3.78
CA LYS A 43 23.54 -1.16 4.38
C LYS A 43 23.53 0.38 4.32
N TYR A 44 22.78 0.95 3.36
CA TYR A 44 22.67 2.40 3.18
C TYR A 44 21.45 3.00 3.91
N VAL A 45 20.63 2.16 4.53
CA VAL A 45 19.42 2.59 5.25
C VAL A 45 19.74 2.64 6.74
N ALA A 46 19.88 3.86 7.28
CA ALA A 46 20.16 4.06 8.71
C ALA A 46 19.02 3.57 9.62
N PHE A 47 17.77 3.73 9.17
CA PHE A 47 16.58 3.36 9.94
C PHE A 47 15.62 2.50 9.09
N PRO A 48 15.77 1.16 9.11
CA PRO A 48 14.98 0.25 8.29
C PRO A 48 13.47 0.40 8.49
N ALA A 49 13.02 0.52 9.74
CA ALA A 49 11.59 0.69 10.06
C ALA A 49 11.01 1.99 9.49
N LEU A 50 11.77 3.09 9.51
CA LEU A 50 11.33 4.36 8.90
C LEU A 50 11.28 4.26 7.38
N ALA A 51 12.21 3.53 6.76
CA ALA A 51 12.19 3.28 5.32
C ALA A 51 10.96 2.46 4.91
N GLU A 52 10.62 1.41 5.65
CA GLU A 52 9.41 0.62 5.40
C GLU A 52 8.13 1.44 5.56
N LEU A 53 8.01 2.23 6.63
CA LEU A 53 6.87 3.12 6.83
C LEU A 53 6.75 4.14 5.69
N SER A 54 7.88 4.72 5.26
CA SER A 54 7.91 5.66 4.14
C SER A 54 7.45 5.00 2.84
N LEU A 55 7.90 3.78 2.57
CA LEU A 55 7.47 3.01 1.39
C LEU A 55 5.97 2.70 1.43
N ILE A 56 5.43 2.30 2.59
CA ILE A 56 3.98 2.07 2.74
C ILE A 56 3.18 3.34 2.41
N VAL A 57 3.60 4.51 2.93
CA VAL A 57 2.93 5.79 2.65
C VAL A 57 3.01 6.15 1.17
N ILE A 58 4.20 6.02 0.56
CA ILE A 58 4.41 6.29 -0.86
C ILE A 58 3.54 5.36 -1.71
N PHE A 59 3.56 4.05 -1.47
CA PHE A 59 2.77 3.09 -2.24
C PHE A 59 1.27 3.29 -2.03
N THR A 60 0.82 3.57 -0.81
CA THR A 60 -0.59 3.92 -0.54
C THR A 60 -1.01 5.14 -1.36
N GLY A 61 -0.19 6.19 -1.38
CA GLY A 61 -0.47 7.40 -2.15
C GLY A 61 -0.43 7.19 -3.68
N VAL A 62 0.44 6.31 -4.19
CA VAL A 62 0.48 5.97 -5.62
C VAL A 62 -0.73 5.12 -6.01
N ILE A 63 -1.01 4.04 -5.28
CA ILE A 63 -2.12 3.13 -5.54
C ILE A 63 -3.46 3.85 -5.39
N GLY A 64 -3.57 4.76 -4.40
CA GLY A 64 -4.75 5.59 -4.19
C GLY A 64 -5.10 6.53 -5.33
N ARG A 65 -4.21 6.76 -6.30
CA ARG A 65 -4.58 7.47 -7.54
C ARG A 65 -5.37 6.61 -8.51
N PHE A 66 -5.24 5.29 -8.40
CA PHE A 66 -5.91 4.31 -9.28
C PHE A 66 -7.16 3.71 -8.63
N ILE A 67 -7.21 3.73 -7.30
CA ILE A 67 -8.33 3.22 -6.50
C ILE A 67 -8.86 4.36 -5.67
N THR A 68 -10.09 4.80 -5.95
CA THR A 68 -10.75 5.88 -5.21
C THR A 68 -10.91 5.48 -3.75
N ILE A 69 -10.14 6.14 -2.88
CA ILE A 69 -10.19 5.94 -1.43
C ILE A 69 -11.20 6.90 -0.78
N PHE A 70 -11.48 8.04 -1.43
CA PHE A 70 -12.34 9.13 -0.98
C PHE A 70 -13.24 9.64 -2.10
#